data_AF-A0A931G2V5-F1
#
_entry.id   AF-A0A931G2V5-F1
#
_cell.length_a   1.000
_cell.length_b   1.000
_cell.length_c   1.000
_cell.angle_alpha   90.00
_cell.angle_beta   90.00
_cell.angle_gamma   90.00
#
_symmetry.space_group_name_H-M   'P 1'
#
loop_
_entity.id
_entity.type
_entity.pdbx_description
1 polymer ?
#
loop_
_entity_poly.entity_id
_entity_poly.type
_entity_poly.pdbx_seq_one_letter_code
_entity_poly.pdbx_strand_id
1 'polypeptide(L)' 'MRPCRRCGHPTRVDRMVQGYGRNCAALLGLTGGTVDTGHAGPDLLDLIEVEPEDHCDGWDRPADAASPTSRRRRPG' A
#
# COMPACT_ATOMS: atom_id res chain seq x y z
N MET A 1 -15.39 -7.80 -18.18
CA MET A 1 -15.32 -6.92 -16.99
C MET A 1 -14.63 -7.66 -15.85
N ARG A 2 -14.04 -6.97 -14.88
CA ARG A 2 -13.40 -7.56 -13.69
C ARG A 2 -14.00 -6.96 -12.42
N PRO A 3 -14.09 -7.69 -11.30
CA PRO A 3 -14.57 -7.13 -10.04
C PRO A 3 -13.53 -6.21 -9.41
N CYS A 4 -13.96 -5.09 -8.85
CA CYS A 4 -13.12 -4.22 -8.02
C CYS A 4 -12.68 -4.96 -6.74
N ARG A 5 -11.39 -4.89 -6.39
CA ARG A 5 -10.85 -5.53 -5.17
C ARG A 5 -11.39 -4.99 -3.85
N ARG A 6 -11.95 -3.77 -3.84
CA ARG A 6 -12.51 -3.14 -2.63
C ARG A 6 -14.01 -3.41 -2.45
N CYS A 7 -14.81 -3.21 -3.50
CA CYS A 7 -16.28 -3.23 -3.40
C CYS A 7 -16.97 -4.32 -4.24
N GLY A 8 -16.21 -5.18 -4.93
CA GLY A 8 -16.76 -6.29 -5.74
C GLY A 8 -17.48 -5.90 -7.03
N HIS A 9 -17.80 -4.62 -7.23
CA HIS A 9 -18.59 -4.17 -8.38
C HIS A 9 -17.88 -4.44 -9.72
N PRO A 10 -18.61 -4.90 -10.76
CA PRO A 10 -18.05 -5.18 -12.07
C PRO A 10 -17.61 -3.87 -12.73
N THR A 11 -16.32 -3.77 -13.01
CA THR A 11 -15.72 -2.60 -13.64
C THR A 11 -15.06 -3.00 -14.96
N ARG A 12 -15.11 -2.13 -15.96
CA ARG A 12 -14.38 -2.34 -17.21
C ARG A 12 -12.87 -2.27 -16.97
N VAL A 13 -12.11 -3.13 -17.62
CA VAL A 13 -10.66 -3.31 -17.35
C VAL A 13 -9.88 -2.05 -17.70
N ASP A 14 -10.27 -1.35 -18.77
CA ASP A 14 -9.71 -0.06 -19.19
C ASP A 14 -9.93 1.08 -18.17
N ARG A 15 -10.93 0.94 -17.27
CA ARG A 15 -11.24 1.92 -16.22
C ARG A 15 -10.69 1.54 -14.86
N MET A 16 -9.93 0.45 -14.76
CA MET A 16 -9.34 0.02 -13.50
C MET A 16 -7.99 0.69 -13.25
N VAL A 17 -7.70 0.95 -11.98
CA VAL A 17 -6.39 1.40 -11.51
C VAL A 17 -5.92 0.42 -10.45
N GLN A 18 -4.83 -0.32 -10.75
CA GLN A 18 -4.26 -1.37 -9.90
C GLN A 18 -5.28 -2.42 -9.37
N GLY A 19 -6.32 -2.71 -10.16
CA GLY A 19 -7.37 -3.68 -9.78
C GLY A 19 -8.52 -3.10 -8.96
N TYR A 20 -8.56 -1.78 -8.77
CA TYR A 20 -9.69 -1.06 -8.19
C TYR A 20 -10.44 -0.30 -9.28
N GLY A 21 -11.76 -0.16 -9.12
CA GLY A 21 -12.51 0.79 -9.94
C GLY A 21 -12.14 2.23 -9.60
N ARG A 22 -12.28 3.15 -10.55
CA ARG A 22 -11.80 4.53 -10.44
C ARG A 22 -12.22 5.26 -9.16
N ASN A 23 -13.48 5.14 -8.73
CA ASN A 23 -13.96 5.76 -7.49
C ASN A 23 -13.28 5.16 -6.25
N CYS A 24 -13.12 3.83 -6.21
CA CYS A 24 -12.41 3.17 -5.11
C CYS A 24 -10.92 3.51 -5.10
N ALA A 25 -10.30 3.67 -6.27
CA ALA A 25 -8.91 4.09 -6.39
C ALA A 25 -8.72 5.52 -5.87
N ALA A 26 -9.65 6.44 -6.17
CA ALA A 26 -9.63 7.80 -5.63
C ALA A 26 -9.80 7.83 -4.10
N LEU A 27 -10.74 7.04 -3.55
CA LEU A 27 -10.92 6.89 -2.11
C LEU A 27 -9.71 6.26 -1.39
N LEU A 28 -8.81 5.60 -2.13
CA LEU A 28 -7.57 5.03 -1.60
C LEU A 28 -6.36 5.94 -1.86
N GLY A 29 -6.54 7.10 -2.48
CA GLY A 29 -5.43 7.98 -2.86
C GLY A 29 -4.54 7.41 -3.98
N LEU A 30 -4.94 6.32 -4.64
CA LEU A 30 -4.20 5.74 -5.78
C LEU A 30 -4.33 6.61 -7.04
N THR A 31 -5.32 7.49 -7.06
CA THR A 31 -5.56 8.47 -8.11
C THR A 31 -6.04 9.77 -7.48
N GLY A 32 -5.70 10.89 -8.12
CA GLY A 32 -5.93 12.22 -7.58
C GLY A 32 -4.61 12.84 -7.17
N GLY A 33 -4.50 14.16 -7.32
CA GLY A 33 -3.36 14.88 -6.78
C GLY A 33 -3.52 14.98 -5.27
N THR A 34 -2.55 14.48 -4.52
CA THR A 34 -2.35 15.00 -3.17
C THR A 34 -1.99 16.47 -3.32
N VAL A 35 -2.65 17.36 -2.59
CA VAL A 35 -2.16 18.73 -2.48
C VAL A 35 -0.74 18.60 -1.95
N ASP A 36 0.24 19.09 -2.70
CA ASP A 36 1.58 19.27 -2.18
C ASP A 36 1.45 20.35 -1.11
N THR A 37 1.22 19.93 0.12
CA THR A 37 1.04 20.84 1.25
C THR A 37 2.35 21.53 1.64
N GLY A 38 3.46 21.21 0.95
CA GLY A 38 4.80 21.51 1.42
C GLY A 38 5.06 20.72 2.69
N HIS A 39 6.06 19.84 2.68
CA HIS A 39 6.53 19.32 3.96
C HIS A 39 7.24 20.48 4.68
N ALA A 40 6.56 21.09 5.66
CA ALA A 40 7.17 22.01 6.59
C ALA A 40 7.79 21.17 7.72
N GLY A 41 9.06 20.83 7.58
CA GLY A 41 9.82 20.02 8.52
C GLY A 41 11.28 19.93 8.06
N PRO A 42 12.19 19.44 8.91
CA PRO A 42 13.56 19.14 8.48
C PRO A 42 13.54 18.17 7.31
N ASP A 43 14.50 18.30 6.39
CA ASP A 43 14.62 17.37 5.28
C ASP A 43 14.76 15.94 5.81
N LEU A 44 14.15 14.97 5.13
CA LEU A 44 14.31 13.56 5.51
C LEU A 44 15.77 13.14 5.45
N LEU A 45 16.57 13.76 4.56
CA LEU A 45 18.01 13.54 4.49
C LEU A 45 18.75 14.10 5.70
N ASP A 46 18.31 15.23 6.26
CA ASP A 46 18.87 15.80 7.49
C ASP A 46 18.59 14.90 8.71
N LEU A 47 17.47 14.16 8.69
CA LEU A 47 17.09 13.22 9.74
C LEU A 47 17.80 11.87 9.66
N ILE A 48 18.45 11.54 8.53
CA ILE A 48 19.17 10.26 8.37
C ILE A 48 20.51 10.26 9.11
N GLU A 49 21.14 11.42 9.32
CA GLU A 49 22.44 11.51 10.00
C GLU A 49 22.38 11.10 11.48
N VAL A 50 21.19 11.11 12.06
CA VAL A 50 20.91 10.62 13.41
C VAL A 50 20.15 9.30 13.27
N GLU A 51 20.86 8.17 13.32
CA GLU A 51 20.19 6.88 13.51
C GLU A 51 19.55 6.90 14.91
N PRO A 52 18.22 6.93 15.04
CA PRO A 52 17.60 6.71 16.35
C PRO A 52 17.97 5.31 16.81
N GLU A 53 18.25 5.13 18.10
CA GLU A 53 18.38 3.80 18.67
C GLU A 53 17.15 2.97 18.27
N ASP A 54 17.37 1.86 17.57
CA ASP A 54 16.33 0.96 17.06
C ASP A 54 15.57 0.34 18.23
N HIS A 55 14.62 1.10 18.78
CA HIS A 55 13.67 0.68 19.82
C HIS A 55 12.56 -0.22 19.24
N CYS A 56 12.66 -0.61 17.97
CA CYS A 56 11.82 -1.64 17.42
C CYS A 56 12.35 -3.01 17.87
N ASP A 57 12.21 -3.28 19.16
CA ASP A 57 12.25 -4.63 19.71
C ASP A 57 11.26 -5.42 18.86
N GLY A 58 11.74 -6.35 18.03
CA GLY A 58 10.97 -7.01 16.96
C GLY A 58 9.77 -7.86 17.41
N TRP A 59 9.20 -7.58 18.58
CA TRP A 59 8.04 -8.18 19.21
C TRP A 59 6.74 -7.95 18.42
N ASP A 60 6.60 -6.80 17.73
CA ASP A 60 5.44 -6.49 16.90
C ASP A 60 5.64 -6.78 15.41
N ARG A 61 6.78 -7.35 14.99
CA ARG A 61 6.92 -7.84 13.61
C ARG A 61 5.96 -9.03 13.44
N PRO A 62 4.97 -8.97 12.53
CA PRO A 62 4.18 -10.14 12.17
C PRO A 62 5.01 -11.05 11.27
N ALA A 63 6.18 -11.49 11.74
CA ALA A 63 7.05 -12.44 11.04
C ALA A 63 6.44 -13.85 11.03
N ASP A 64 5.43 -14.14 11.87
CA ASP A 64 4.74 -15.44 11.91
C ASP A 64 3.26 -15.41 11.47
N ALA A 65 2.73 -14.26 11.01
CA ALA A 65 1.44 -14.23 10.34
C ALA A 65 1.66 -14.46 8.84
N ALA A 66 1.84 -15.73 8.48
CA ALA A 66 1.95 -16.26 7.12
C ALA A 66 1.39 -15.31 6.06
N SER A 67 2.29 -14.67 5.30
CA SER A 67 1.90 -13.99 4.06
C SER A 67 1.09 -14.98 3.21
N PRO A 68 -0.16 -14.66 2.80
CA PRO A 68 -1.05 -15.63 2.12
C PRO A 68 -0.54 -16.04 0.73
N THR A 69 0.58 -15.47 0.27
CA THR A 69 1.24 -15.78 -0.99
C THR A 69 2.16 -17.01 -0.92
N SER A 70 2.55 -17.50 0.26
CA SER A 70 3.43 -18.68 0.37
C SER A 70 2.70 -20.03 0.13
N ARG A 71 1.35 -20.05 0.12
CA ARG A 71 0.55 -21.27 -0.07
C ARG A 71 0.23 -21.65 -1.53
N ARG A 72 0.79 -20.97 -2.54
CA ARG A 72 0.65 -21.41 -3.95
C ARG A 72 1.93 -22.02 -4.50
N ARG A 73 2.39 -23.12 -3.91
CA ARG A 73 3.22 -24.11 -4.62
C ARG A 73 2.78 -25.53 -4.28
N ARG A 74 1.73 -26.00 -4.99
CA ARG A 74 1.63 -27.28 -5.73
C ARG A 74 0.17 -27.54 -6.14
N PRO A 75 -0.04 -28.06 -7.36
CA PRO A 75 0.04 -29.51 -7.59
C PRO A 75 0.92 -29.91 -8.79
N GLY A 76 1.47 -31.13 -8.71
CA GLY A 76 2.43 -31.73 -9.65
C GLY A 76 3.55 -32.41 -8.89
#